data_AF-A0A249W362-F1
#
_entry.id   AF-A0A249W362-F1
#
_cell.length_a   1.000
_cell.length_b   1.000
_cell.length_c   1.000
_cell.angle_alpha   90.00
_cell.angle_beta   90.00
_cell.angle_gamma   90.00
#
_symmetry.space_group_name_H-M   'P 1'
#
loop_
_entity.id
_entity.type
_entity.pdbx_description
1 polymer ?
#
loop_
_entity_poly.entity_id
_entity_poly.type
_entity_poly.pdbx_seq_one_letter_code
_entity_poly.pdbx_strand_id
1 'polypeptide(L)'
;MRWLSSFSLKEWLFAAVLLGGISAYALHHSNQRTSDARSAAIQVLFADMQYYVSILNANAKAFNQENGANQCVLTAVGYQEFYNGYPETQSECGEHLGFFDNMTISDEMKQANLVFIENNTYSIVGYGPSDSPEALMQGKCYAYYRLEGAGKDGHSFKVDASQC
;
A
#
# COMPACT_ATOMS: atom_id res chain seq x y z
N MET A 1 -0.28 -52.32 -19.32
CA MET A 1 0.69 -51.37 -18.75
C MET A 1 2.06 -51.61 -19.39
N ARG A 2 2.39 -50.91 -20.49
CA ARG A 2 3.67 -51.12 -21.20
C ARG A 2 4.11 -49.88 -22.00
N TRP A 3 3.85 -48.69 -21.45
CA TRP A 3 4.09 -47.39 -22.11
C TRP A 3 5.23 -46.57 -21.47
N LEU A 4 6.04 -47.18 -20.60
CA LEU A 4 7.15 -46.49 -19.92
C LEU A 4 8.53 -47.15 -20.16
N SER A 5 8.60 -48.24 -20.93
CA SER A 5 9.80 -49.10 -21.02
C SER A 5 10.70 -48.87 -22.24
N SER A 6 10.60 -47.74 -22.94
CA SER A 6 11.43 -47.45 -24.14
C SER A 6 12.23 -46.15 -24.08
N PHE A 7 12.18 -45.39 -22.97
CA PHE A 7 13.04 -44.23 -22.80
C PHE A 7 14.37 -44.64 -22.15
N SER A 8 15.48 -44.27 -22.78
CA SER A 8 16.81 -44.43 -22.21
C SER A 8 17.01 -43.50 -21.01
N LEU A 9 17.88 -43.90 -20.07
CA LEU A 9 18.24 -43.08 -18.91
C LEU A 9 18.74 -41.68 -19.33
N LYS A 10 19.40 -41.58 -20.48
CA LYS A 10 19.89 -40.31 -21.04
C LYS A 10 18.74 -39.41 -21.48
N GLU A 11 17.72 -39.95 -22.14
CA GLU A 11 16.56 -39.16 -22.58
C GLU A 11 15.72 -38.66 -21.40
N TRP A 12 15.58 -39.48 -20.34
CA TRP A 12 14.98 -39.04 -19.08
C TRP A 12 15.76 -37.90 -18.43
N LEU A 13 17.10 -37.99 -18.42
CA LEU A 13 17.96 -36.94 -17.87
C LEU A 13 17.82 -35.64 -18.67
N PHE A 14 17.82 -35.71 -20.00
CA PHE A 14 17.63 -34.55 -20.87
C PHE A 14 16.25 -33.91 -20.69
N ALA A 15 15.19 -34.72 -20.62
CA ALA A 15 13.84 -34.22 -20.37
C ALA A 15 13.74 -33.50 -19.01
N ALA A 16 14.34 -34.06 -17.96
CA ALA A 16 14.35 -33.45 -16.63
C ALA A 16 15.10 -32.11 -16.60
N VAL A 17 16.26 -32.01 -17.26
CA VAL A 17 17.03 -30.76 -17.35
C VAL A 17 16.25 -29.68 -18.12
N LEU A 18 15.62 -30.04 -19.24
CA LEU A 18 14.81 -29.10 -20.03
C LEU A 18 13.59 -28.61 -19.26
N LEU A 19 12.84 -29.52 -18.62
CA LEU A 19 11.67 -29.15 -17.82
C LEU A 19 12.07 -28.31 -16.60
N GLY A 20 13.18 -28.63 -15.95
CA GLY A 20 13.72 -27.83 -14.84
C GLY A 20 14.08 -26.42 -15.28
N GLY A 21 14.78 -26.27 -16.42
CA GLY A 21 15.15 -24.97 -16.98
C GLY A 21 13.94 -24.12 -17.37
N ILE A 22 12.96 -24.70 -18.05
CA ILE A 22 11.71 -23.99 -18.44
C ILE A 22 10.92 -23.58 -17.20
N SER A 23 10.83 -24.44 -16.19
CA SER A 23 10.12 -24.15 -14.94
C SER A 23 10.80 -23.00 -14.18
N ALA A 24 12.13 -23.03 -14.05
CA ALA A 24 12.89 -21.96 -13.41
C ALA A 24 12.74 -20.62 -14.14
N TYR A 25 12.79 -20.64 -15.48
CA TYR A 25 12.57 -19.44 -16.31
C TYR A 25 11.15 -18.88 -16.13
N ALA A 26 10.13 -19.75 -16.18
CA ALA A 26 8.74 -19.34 -16.01
C ALA A 26 8.49 -18.76 -14.61
N LEU A 27 9.04 -19.37 -13.55
CA LEU A 27 8.96 -18.86 -12.19
C LEU A 27 9.65 -17.49 -12.06
N HIS A 28 10.85 -17.34 -12.62
CA HIS A 28 11.58 -16.07 -12.58
C HIS A 28 10.80 -14.94 -13.26
N HIS A 29 10.30 -15.18 -14.47
CA HIS A 29 9.53 -14.18 -15.21
C HIS A 29 8.16 -13.90 -14.58
N SER A 30 7.53 -14.90 -13.97
CA SER A 30 6.29 -14.74 -13.21
C SER A 30 6.50 -13.86 -11.98
N ASN A 31 7.60 -14.06 -11.25
CA ASN A 31 7.94 -13.25 -10.08
C ASN A 31 8.23 -11.80 -10.47
N GLN A 32 8.98 -11.57 -11.56
CA GLN A 32 9.22 -10.22 -12.08
C GLN A 32 7.92 -9.49 -12.43
N ARG A 33 7.02 -10.12 -13.20
CA ARG A 33 5.73 -9.52 -13.54
C ARG A 33 4.88 -9.19 -12.30
N THR A 34 4.95 -10.05 -11.29
CA THR A 34 4.24 -9.84 -10.02
C THR A 34 4.83 -8.66 -9.26
N SER A 35 6.17 -8.56 -9.21
CA SER A 35 6.90 -7.46 -8.59
C SER A 35 6.63 -6.11 -9.26
N ASP A 36 6.65 -6.07 -10.59
CA ASP A 36 6.32 -4.86 -11.37
C ASP A 36 4.87 -4.41 -11.12
N ALA A 37 3.93 -5.36 -11.11
CA ALA A 37 2.52 -5.06 -10.85
C ALA A 37 2.30 -4.53 -9.43
N ARG A 38 2.95 -5.12 -8.42
CA ARG A 38 2.90 -4.64 -7.02
C ARG A 38 3.51 -3.24 -6.88
N SER A 39 4.66 -3.00 -7.53
CA SER A 39 5.31 -1.70 -7.54
C SER A 39 4.40 -0.63 -8.12
N ALA A 40 3.78 -0.92 -9.26
CA ALA A 40 2.82 -0.02 -9.90
C ALA A 40 1.60 0.25 -8.99
N ALA A 41 1.06 -0.79 -8.35
CA ALA A 41 -0.08 -0.65 -7.43
C ALA A 41 0.25 0.28 -6.24
N ILE A 42 1.42 0.12 -5.62
CA ILE A 42 1.87 1.01 -4.53
C ILE A 42 2.07 2.44 -5.01
N GLN A 43 2.59 2.65 -6.22
CA GLN A 43 2.74 4.00 -6.77
C GLN A 43 1.40 4.67 -7.07
N VAL A 44 0.42 3.92 -7.57
CA VAL A 44 -0.96 4.44 -7.78
C VAL A 44 -1.59 4.82 -6.45
N LEU A 45 -1.53 3.92 -5.46
CA LEU A 45 -2.02 4.21 -4.11
C LEU A 45 -1.34 5.44 -3.49
N PHE A 46 -0.03 5.55 -3.63
CA PHE A 46 0.72 6.70 -3.15
C PHE A 46 0.23 8.02 -3.78
N ALA A 47 -0.01 8.03 -5.10
CA ALA A 47 -0.55 9.19 -5.78
C ALA A 47 -1.98 9.51 -5.30
N ASP A 48 -2.83 8.50 -5.09
CA ASP A 48 -4.17 8.67 -4.56
C ASP A 48 -4.15 9.26 -3.14
N MET A 49 -3.25 8.78 -2.27
CA MET A 49 -3.08 9.32 -0.92
C MET A 49 -2.73 10.82 -0.95
N GLN A 50 -1.80 11.22 -1.83
CA GLN A 50 -1.41 12.63 -2.00
C GLN A 50 -2.58 13.48 -2.53
N TYR A 51 -3.32 12.95 -3.49
CA TYR A 51 -4.50 13.60 -4.06
C TYR A 51 -5.59 13.83 -3.02
N TYR A 52 -5.93 12.82 -2.23
CA TYR A 52 -6.94 12.92 -1.19
C TYR A 52 -6.58 13.95 -0.11
N VAL A 53 -5.33 13.93 0.39
CA VAL A 53 -4.88 14.95 1.34
C VAL A 53 -4.94 16.35 0.73
N SER A 54 -4.60 16.50 -0.55
CA SER A 54 -4.69 17.79 -1.23
C SER A 54 -6.14 18.32 -1.28
N ILE A 55 -7.12 17.46 -1.61
CA ILE A 55 -8.54 17.83 -1.58
C ILE A 55 -8.99 18.19 -0.17
N LEU A 56 -8.65 17.34 0.81
CA LEU A 56 -9.02 17.54 2.20
C LEU A 56 -8.43 18.85 2.74
N ASN A 57 -7.18 19.16 2.41
CA ASN A 57 -6.55 20.44 2.75
C ASN A 57 -7.20 21.64 2.07
N ALA A 58 -7.59 21.51 0.80
CA ALA A 58 -8.33 22.56 0.09
C ALA A 58 -9.71 22.81 0.71
N ASN A 59 -10.40 21.75 1.15
CA ASN A 59 -11.66 21.86 1.87
C ASN A 59 -11.46 22.56 3.22
N ALA A 60 -10.46 22.15 4.02
CA ALA A 60 -10.15 22.80 5.29
C ALA A 60 -9.88 24.31 5.10
N LYS A 61 -9.13 24.71 4.06
CA LYS A 61 -8.92 26.11 3.69
C LYS A 61 -10.21 26.83 3.30
N ALA A 62 -11.08 26.19 2.53
CA ALA A 62 -12.37 26.78 2.13
C ALA A 62 -13.27 27.08 3.34
N PHE A 63 -13.13 26.33 4.43
CA PHE A 63 -13.86 26.53 5.68
C PHE A 63 -13.10 27.37 6.73
N ASN A 64 -11.95 27.96 6.39
CA ASN A 64 -11.06 28.68 7.32
C ASN A 64 -10.57 27.83 8.51
N GLN A 65 -10.34 26.54 8.28
CA GLN A 65 -9.88 25.55 9.25
C GLN A 65 -8.43 25.08 8.97
N GLU A 66 -7.66 25.89 8.25
CA GLU A 66 -6.28 25.57 7.86
C GLU A 66 -5.25 25.79 8.99
N ASN A 67 -5.65 26.45 10.07
CA ASN A 67 -4.77 26.78 11.19
C ASN A 67 -5.34 26.21 12.49
N GLY A 68 -4.49 25.54 13.26
CA GLY A 68 -4.84 25.02 14.58
C GLY A 68 -4.96 23.50 14.63
N ALA A 69 -5.01 23.00 15.86
CA ALA A 69 -5.18 21.58 16.15
C ALA A 69 -6.67 21.23 16.28
N ASN A 70 -6.97 19.95 16.05
CA ASN A 70 -8.24 19.30 16.39
C ASN A 70 -9.46 19.98 15.76
N GLN A 71 -9.34 20.40 14.50
CA GLN A 71 -10.45 20.97 13.74
C GLN A 71 -11.28 19.84 13.13
N CYS A 72 -12.57 19.76 13.46
CA CYS A 72 -13.47 18.80 12.81
C CYS A 72 -14.01 19.38 11.50
N VAL A 73 -13.66 18.74 10.39
CA VAL A 73 -14.08 19.11 9.02
C VAL A 73 -15.02 18.04 8.49
N LEU A 74 -16.16 18.43 7.91
CA LEU A 74 -17.07 17.49 7.27
C LEU A 74 -16.51 17.04 5.91
N THR A 75 -16.26 15.75 5.74
CA THR A 75 -15.82 15.09 4.50
C THR A 75 -16.96 14.27 3.90
N ALA A 76 -16.70 13.58 2.79
CA ALA A 76 -17.68 12.70 2.15
C ALA A 76 -18.04 11.47 3.02
N VAL A 77 -17.20 11.11 3.99
CA VAL A 77 -17.38 9.92 4.84
C VAL A 77 -17.75 10.25 6.28
N GLY A 78 -17.68 11.53 6.68
CA GLY A 78 -18.12 12.00 7.99
C GLY A 78 -17.24 13.13 8.50
N TYR A 79 -17.25 13.37 9.81
CA TYR A 79 -16.38 14.36 10.42
C TYR A 79 -14.98 13.79 10.59
N GLN A 80 -14.00 14.44 9.97
CA GLN A 80 -12.59 14.09 10.08
C GLN A 80 -11.87 15.18 10.86
N GLU A 81 -10.94 14.78 11.71
CA GLU A 81 -10.10 15.68 12.49
C GLU A 81 -8.91 16.14 11.66
N PHE A 82 -8.57 17.42 11.80
CA PHE A 82 -7.50 18.07 11.08
C PHE A 82 -6.54 18.78 12.02
N TYR A 83 -5.25 18.72 11.69
CA TYR A 83 -4.17 19.47 12.29
C TYR A 83 -3.48 20.34 11.24
N ASN A 84 -3.51 21.66 11.42
CA ASN A 84 -2.97 22.65 10.47
C ASN A 84 -3.45 22.41 9.03
N GLY A 85 -4.74 22.12 8.88
CA GLY A 85 -5.37 21.88 7.58
C GLY A 85 -5.05 20.53 6.95
N TYR A 86 -4.42 19.58 7.65
CA TYR A 86 -4.19 18.21 7.15
C TYR A 86 -4.95 17.19 8.00
N PRO A 87 -5.48 16.11 7.39
CA PRO A 87 -6.27 15.14 8.13
C PRO A 87 -5.42 14.32 9.10
N GLU A 88 -5.93 14.10 10.30
CA GLU A 88 -5.37 13.12 11.24
C GLU A 88 -5.42 11.71 10.67
N THR A 89 -4.43 10.89 11.05
CA THR A 89 -4.36 9.48 10.65
C THR A 89 -5.52 8.67 11.25
N GLN A 90 -5.94 9.05 12.46
CA GLN A 90 -7.15 8.56 13.12
C GLN A 90 -7.89 9.76 13.70
N SER A 91 -9.15 9.92 13.32
CA SER A 91 -10.00 11.00 13.81
C SER A 91 -10.63 10.67 15.16
N GLU A 92 -10.65 11.64 16.07
CA GLU A 92 -11.50 11.60 17.27
C GLU A 92 -12.80 12.42 17.09
N CYS A 93 -13.04 12.99 15.91
CA CYS A 93 -14.21 13.80 15.60
C CYS A 93 -15.44 12.93 15.27
N GLY A 94 -16.22 12.57 16.29
CA GLY A 94 -17.49 11.86 16.08
C GLY A 94 -17.30 10.36 15.87
N GLU A 95 -17.57 9.85 14.67
CA GLU A 95 -17.22 8.46 14.32
C GLU A 95 -15.71 8.39 14.12
N HIS A 96 -15.05 7.40 14.73
CA HIS A 96 -13.59 7.25 14.65
C HIS A 96 -13.16 6.85 13.23
N LEU A 97 -13.04 7.84 12.34
CA LEU A 97 -12.67 7.65 10.95
C LEU A 97 -11.14 7.58 10.80
N GLY A 98 -10.68 6.59 10.05
CA GLY A 98 -9.30 6.48 9.60
C GLY A 98 -9.05 7.33 8.35
N PHE A 99 -7.78 7.61 8.07
CA PHE A 99 -7.36 8.23 6.82
C PHE A 99 -7.83 7.43 5.59
N PHE A 100 -7.71 6.10 5.62
CA PHE A 100 -8.08 5.23 4.51
C PHE A 100 -9.59 5.14 4.28
N ASP A 101 -10.43 5.51 5.25
CA ASP A 101 -11.89 5.59 5.04
C ASP A 101 -12.25 6.69 4.02
N ASN A 102 -11.41 7.73 3.91
CA ASN A 102 -11.60 8.77 2.89
C ASN A 102 -11.23 8.28 1.47
N MET A 103 -10.54 7.14 1.35
CA MET A 103 -10.10 6.57 0.08
C MET A 103 -11.07 5.49 -0.42
N THR A 104 -11.32 5.46 -1.73
CA THR A 104 -12.08 4.35 -2.33
C THR A 104 -11.16 3.15 -2.50
N ILE A 105 -11.05 2.31 -1.47
CA ILE A 105 -10.31 1.04 -1.52
C ILE A 105 -11.26 -0.06 -1.98
N SER A 106 -11.06 -0.57 -3.20
CA SER A 106 -11.90 -1.67 -3.71
C SER A 106 -11.63 -2.99 -2.97
N ASP A 107 -12.62 -3.88 -2.95
CA ASP A 107 -12.45 -5.21 -2.37
C ASP A 107 -11.37 -6.02 -3.10
N GLU A 108 -11.13 -5.78 -4.40
CA GLU A 108 -10.03 -6.42 -5.12
C GLU A 108 -8.66 -5.95 -4.59
N MET A 109 -8.53 -4.68 -4.19
CA MET A 109 -7.30 -4.16 -3.60
C MET A 109 -7.03 -4.79 -2.23
N LYS A 110 -8.07 -5.04 -1.44
CA LYS A 110 -7.97 -5.73 -0.14
C LYS A 110 -7.63 -7.22 -0.27
N GLN A 111 -8.08 -7.87 -1.34
CA GLN A 111 -7.83 -9.31 -1.58
C GLN A 111 -6.40 -9.62 -2.07
N ALA A 112 -5.62 -8.63 -2.50
CA ALA A 112 -4.33 -8.82 -3.17
C ALA A 112 -3.12 -9.11 -2.25
N ASN A 113 -3.32 -9.54 -1.00
CA ASN A 113 -2.28 -9.52 0.07
C ASN A 113 -1.76 -8.10 0.37
N LEU A 114 -2.57 -7.08 0.07
CA LEU A 114 -2.28 -5.72 0.44
C LEU A 114 -2.72 -5.51 1.89
N VAL A 115 -1.85 -4.94 2.69
CA VAL A 115 -2.13 -4.65 4.10
C VAL A 115 -2.26 -3.15 4.25
N PHE A 116 -3.33 -2.72 4.91
CA PHE A 116 -3.56 -1.35 5.34
C PHE A 116 -3.42 -1.32 6.86
N ILE A 117 -2.53 -0.48 7.38
CA ILE A 117 -2.35 -0.29 8.82
C ILE A 117 -2.51 1.19 9.13
N GLU A 118 -3.33 1.48 10.13
CA GLU A 118 -3.55 2.82 10.65
C GLU A 118 -3.29 2.85 12.16
N ASN A 119 -2.52 3.83 12.59
CA ASN A 119 -2.35 4.20 13.99
C ASN A 119 -2.18 5.72 14.06
N ASN A 120 -2.03 6.28 15.27
CA ASN A 120 -1.92 7.72 15.50
C ASN A 120 -0.70 8.39 14.83
N THR A 121 0.20 7.63 14.22
CA THR A 121 1.38 8.14 13.53
C THR A 121 1.33 7.90 12.03
N TYR A 122 0.91 6.72 11.60
CA TYR A 122 0.99 6.26 10.22
C TYR A 122 -0.36 5.78 9.72
N SER A 123 -0.68 6.19 8.50
CA SER A 123 -1.57 5.47 7.60
C SER A 123 -0.69 4.88 6.49
N ILE A 124 -0.38 3.59 6.60
CA ILE A 124 0.55 2.86 5.73
C ILE A 124 -0.16 1.74 4.99
N VAL A 125 0.18 1.60 3.70
CA VAL A 125 -0.30 0.53 2.84
C VAL A 125 0.89 -0.16 2.18
N GLY A 126 0.83 -1.48 2.02
CA GLY A 126 1.89 -2.19 1.32
C GLY A 126 1.71 -3.70 1.22
N TYR A 127 2.69 -4.37 0.64
CA TYR A 127 2.76 -5.83 0.56
C TYR A 127 3.77 -6.35 1.60
N GLY A 128 3.33 -7.19 2.52
CA GLY A 128 4.19 -7.73 3.58
C GLY A 128 3.40 -8.38 4.71
N PRO A 129 4.07 -8.97 5.72
CA PRO A 129 3.42 -9.47 6.93
C PRO A 129 2.72 -8.32 7.67
N SER A 130 1.52 -8.58 8.18
CA SER A 130 0.54 -7.55 8.59
C SER A 130 0.72 -6.97 9.99
N ASP A 131 1.88 -7.15 10.60
CA ASP A 131 1.96 -7.13 12.07
C ASP A 131 2.28 -5.73 12.62
N SER A 132 2.92 -4.86 11.84
CA SER A 132 3.17 -3.45 12.20
C SER A 132 3.64 -2.60 11.00
N PRO A 133 3.59 -1.26 11.09
CA PRO A 133 4.18 -0.37 10.10
C PRO A 133 5.67 -0.66 9.86
N GLU A 134 6.43 -0.98 10.90
CA GLU A 134 7.86 -1.28 10.82
C GLU A 134 8.12 -2.57 10.03
N ALA A 135 7.30 -3.61 10.25
CA ALA A 135 7.40 -4.86 9.51
C ALA A 135 7.12 -4.63 8.01
N LEU A 136 6.13 -3.80 7.69
CA LEU A 136 5.84 -3.36 6.33
C LEU A 136 7.00 -2.57 5.71
N MET A 137 7.60 -1.65 6.48
CA MET A 137 8.73 -0.85 6.01
C MET A 137 9.97 -1.69 5.70
N GLN A 138 10.20 -2.80 6.42
CA GLN A 138 11.29 -3.73 6.14
C GLN A 138 11.12 -4.42 4.78
N GLY A 139 9.88 -4.62 4.32
CA GLY A 139 9.57 -5.24 3.03
C GLY A 139 9.77 -4.34 1.81
N LYS A 140 10.04 -3.03 2.01
CA LYS A 140 10.28 -2.03 0.94
C LYS A 140 9.31 -2.12 -0.25
N CYS A 141 8.05 -2.40 0.08
CA CYS A 141 6.94 -2.41 -0.86
C CYS A 141 5.73 -1.75 -0.18
N TYR A 142 5.85 -0.46 0.11
CA TYR A 142 4.88 0.30 0.88
C TYR A 142 4.81 1.78 0.47
N ALA A 143 3.70 2.41 0.84
CA ALA A 143 3.48 3.84 0.84
C ALA A 143 2.87 4.25 2.18
N TYR A 144 3.26 5.41 2.72
CA TYR A 144 2.62 5.95 3.93
C TYR A 144 2.33 7.45 3.83
N TYR A 145 1.34 7.82 4.63
CA TYR A 145 1.07 9.16 5.12
C TYR A 145 1.32 9.19 6.63
N ARG A 146 1.92 10.27 7.13
CA ARG A 146 2.05 10.54 8.56
C ARG A 146 1.89 12.01 8.88
N LEU A 147 1.42 12.31 10.08
CA LEU A 147 1.53 13.65 10.65
C LEU A 147 2.88 13.82 11.35
N GLU A 148 3.50 14.99 11.17
CA GLU A 148 4.74 15.35 11.84
C GLU A 148 4.47 16.51 12.81
N GLY A 149 4.61 16.23 14.11
CA GLY A 149 4.39 17.22 15.17
C GLY A 149 5.37 18.40 15.20
N ALA A 150 6.37 18.46 14.30
CA ALA A 150 7.41 19.49 14.31
C ALA A 150 7.92 19.87 12.90
N GLY A 151 7.19 20.71 12.15
CA GLY A 151 7.67 21.25 10.88
C GLY A 151 6.60 22.04 10.11
N LYS A 152 7.03 22.94 9.21
CA LYS A 152 6.23 23.98 8.52
C LYS A 152 4.96 23.49 7.77
N ASP A 153 4.83 22.20 7.51
CA ASP A 153 3.68 21.62 6.80
C ASP A 153 2.92 20.54 7.61
N GLY A 154 3.36 20.17 8.82
CA GLY A 154 2.62 19.27 9.72
C GLY A 154 2.41 17.81 9.27
N HIS A 155 2.85 17.40 8.07
CA HIS A 155 2.63 16.04 7.53
C HIS A 155 3.74 15.61 6.55
N SER A 156 3.85 14.32 6.26
CA SER A 156 4.73 13.80 5.21
C SER A 156 4.23 12.53 4.54
N PHE A 157 4.74 12.32 3.31
CA PHE A 157 4.47 11.18 2.47
C PHE A 157 5.78 10.48 2.11
N LYS A 158 5.76 9.15 2.08
CA LYS A 158 6.88 8.36 1.55
C LYS A 158 6.40 7.12 0.82
N VAL A 159 7.15 6.73 -0.20
CA VAL A 159 6.99 5.46 -0.91
C VAL A 159 8.34 4.75 -1.00
N ASP A 160 8.34 3.43 -0.84
CA ASP A 160 9.45 2.55 -1.21
C ASP A 160 8.85 1.31 -1.86
N ALA A 161 9.13 1.16 -3.16
CA ALA A 161 8.66 0.05 -3.99
C ALA A 161 9.85 -0.75 -4.56
N SER A 162 11.01 -0.69 -3.91
CA SER A 162 12.25 -1.31 -4.41
C SER A 162 12.31 -2.84 -4.23
N GLN A 163 11.45 -3.42 -3.38
CA GLN A 163 11.41 -4.87 -3.13
C GLN A 163 9.99 -5.45 -3.13
N CYS A 164 9.10 -4.82 -3.90
CA CYS A 164 7.92 -5.50 -4.41
C CYS A 164 8.34 -6.68 -5.30
#